data_AF-A0A3T0W4C3-F1
#
_entry.id   AF-A0A3T0W4C3-F1
#
_cell.length_a   1.000
_cell.length_b   1.000
_cell.length_c   1.000
_cell.angle_alpha   90.00
_cell.angle_beta   90.00
_cell.angle_gamma   90.00
#
_symmetry.space_group_name_H-M   'P 1'
#
loop_
_entity.id
_entity.type
_entity.pdbx_description
1 polymer ?
#
loop_
_entity_poly.entity_id
_entity_poly.type
_entity_poly.pdbx_seq_one_letter_code
_entity_poly.pdbx_strand_id
1 'polypeptide(L)'
;MNMVRKIKAAQSRAGIGQDEHVANVLQISNNVTNSCTGLTPNQQQALLTRYNGMAAKKPLNKSLRLIFSLWGQLASAGKVDEDSKEACENWCKTYTDGTNLYKANDHWGKLINMLKQWLAREVPNG
;
A
#
# COMPACT_ATOMS: atom_id res chain seq x y z
N MET A 1 3.75 -18.31 -1.48
CA MET A 1 2.42 -17.65 -1.50
C MET A 1 1.80 -17.84 -2.89
N ASN A 2 0.64 -18.51 -3.00
CA ASN A 2 0.01 -18.87 -4.30
C ASN A 2 -0.50 -17.63 -5.08
N MET A 3 -0.46 -17.65 -6.41
CA MET A 3 -0.87 -16.55 -7.30
C MET A 3 -2.32 -16.10 -7.04
N VAL A 4 -3.24 -17.05 -6.86
CA VAL A 4 -4.65 -16.75 -6.51
C VAL A 4 -4.76 -15.97 -5.19
N ARG A 5 -3.89 -16.25 -4.21
CA ARG A 5 -3.81 -15.49 -2.95
C ARG A 5 -3.33 -14.05 -3.19
N LYS A 6 -2.36 -13.85 -4.10
CA LYS A 6 -1.90 -12.50 -4.50
C LYS A 6 -3.01 -11.71 -5.19
N ILE A 7 -3.77 -12.36 -6.08
CA ILE A 7 -4.92 -11.74 -6.77
C ILE A 7 -6.01 -11.34 -5.77
N LYS A 8 -6.41 -12.23 -4.84
CA LYS A 8 -7.38 -11.88 -3.79
C LYS A 8 -6.91 -10.71 -2.91
N ALA A 9 -5.63 -10.68 -2.55
CA ALA A 9 -5.06 -9.56 -1.81
C ALA A 9 -5.08 -8.26 -2.61
N ALA A 10 -4.83 -8.31 -3.93
CA ALA A 10 -4.92 -7.15 -4.81
C ALA A 10 -6.38 -6.70 -5.02
N GLN A 11 -7.31 -7.63 -5.20
CA GLN A 11 -8.74 -7.37 -5.29
C GLN A 11 -9.25 -6.63 -4.04
N SER A 12 -8.89 -7.12 -2.85
CA SER A 12 -9.23 -6.48 -1.58
C SER A 12 -8.62 -5.08 -1.45
N ARG A 13 -7.34 -4.91 -1.80
CA ARG A 13 -6.66 -3.59 -1.78
C ARG A 13 -7.29 -2.60 -2.78
N ALA A 14 -7.71 -3.08 -3.94
CA ALA A 14 -8.41 -2.28 -4.93
C ALA A 14 -9.89 -2.07 -4.58
N GLY A 15 -10.42 -2.75 -3.56
CA GLY A 15 -11.83 -2.71 -3.16
C GLY A 15 -12.78 -3.16 -4.26
N ILE A 16 -12.38 -4.18 -5.02
CA ILE A 16 -13.14 -4.75 -6.13
C ILE A 16 -14.12 -5.78 -5.57
N GLY A 17 -15.42 -5.57 -5.79
CA GLY A 17 -16.49 -6.48 -5.39
C GLY A 17 -16.46 -7.81 -6.15
N GLN A 18 -17.26 -8.79 -5.73
CA GLN A 18 -17.26 -10.12 -6.33
C GLN A 18 -17.77 -10.11 -7.79
N ASP A 19 -18.79 -9.31 -8.11
CA ASP A 19 -19.33 -9.22 -9.48
C ASP A 19 -18.32 -8.57 -10.43
N GLU A 20 -17.66 -7.49 -9.98
CA GLU A 20 -16.60 -6.83 -10.73
C GLU A 20 -15.36 -7.73 -10.86
N HIS A 21 -15.07 -8.56 -9.86
CA HIS A 21 -14.02 -9.57 -9.95
C HIS A 21 -14.32 -10.59 -11.05
N VAL A 22 -15.53 -11.14 -11.08
CA VAL A 22 -15.98 -12.10 -12.11
C VAL A 22 -15.92 -11.48 -13.50
N ALA A 23 -16.40 -10.24 -13.66
CA ALA A 23 -16.33 -9.52 -14.93
C ALA A 23 -14.88 -9.32 -15.42
N ASN A 24 -13.96 -8.96 -14.52
CA ASN A 24 -12.54 -8.81 -14.85
C ASN A 24 -11.88 -10.14 -15.25
N VAL A 25 -12.25 -11.24 -14.58
CA VAL A 25 -11.75 -12.59 -14.90
C VAL A 25 -12.26 -13.05 -16.26
N LEU A 26 -13.54 -12.84 -16.57
CA LEU A 26 -14.12 -13.10 -17.89
C LEU A 26 -13.44 -12.26 -18.96
N GLN A 27 -13.21 -10.96 -18.71
CA GLN A 27 -12.56 -10.10 -19.69
C GLN A 27 -11.11 -10.56 -19.98
N ILE A 28 -10.34 -10.93 -18.96
CA ILE A 28 -8.95 -11.39 -19.14
C ILE A 28 -8.88 -12.80 -19.74
N SER A 29 -9.90 -13.63 -19.50
CA SER A 29 -9.98 -14.96 -20.08
C SER A 29 -10.56 -15.00 -21.48
N ASN A 30 -10.95 -13.86 -22.06
CA ASN A 30 -11.75 -13.78 -23.29
C ASN A 30 -13.06 -14.61 -23.20
N ASN A 31 -13.78 -14.48 -22.08
CA ASN A 31 -15.03 -15.16 -21.75
C ASN A 31 -14.94 -16.69 -21.62
N VAL A 32 -13.74 -17.24 -21.44
CA VAL A 32 -13.53 -18.70 -21.29
C VAL A 32 -13.78 -19.18 -19.85
N THR A 33 -13.50 -18.35 -18.85
CA THR A 33 -13.68 -18.71 -17.44
C THR A 33 -14.03 -17.50 -16.57
N ASN A 34 -14.73 -17.78 -15.47
CA ASN A 34 -15.06 -16.83 -14.41
C ASN A 34 -14.25 -17.05 -13.11
N SER A 35 -13.30 -18.01 -13.11
CA SER A 35 -12.48 -18.33 -11.94
C SER A 35 -11.00 -18.03 -12.18
N CYS A 36 -10.32 -17.48 -11.17
CA CYS A 36 -8.88 -17.31 -11.17
C CYS A 36 -8.11 -18.63 -11.38
N THR A 37 -8.67 -19.77 -10.94
CA THR A 37 -8.03 -21.08 -11.11
C THR A 37 -8.12 -21.60 -12.54
N GLY A 38 -9.08 -21.10 -13.34
CA GLY A 38 -9.19 -21.41 -14.76
C GLY A 38 -8.33 -20.52 -15.66
N LEU A 39 -7.69 -19.48 -15.10
CA LEU A 39 -6.79 -18.60 -15.84
C LEU A 39 -5.41 -19.26 -16.01
N THR A 40 -4.81 -19.07 -17.19
CA THR A 40 -3.40 -19.39 -17.41
C THR A 40 -2.50 -18.51 -16.52
N PRO A 41 -1.25 -18.92 -16.23
CA PRO A 41 -0.33 -18.13 -15.42
C PRO A 41 -0.13 -16.69 -15.93
N ASN A 42 -0.09 -16.50 -17.25
CA ASN A 42 0.04 -15.18 -17.87
C ASN A 42 -1.21 -14.31 -17.63
N GLN A 43 -2.40 -14.90 -17.73
CA GLN A 43 -3.66 -14.21 -17.44
C GLN A 43 -3.81 -13.87 -15.95
N GLN A 44 -3.39 -14.77 -15.06
CA GLN A 44 -3.34 -14.50 -13.63
C GLN A 44 -2.41 -13.31 -13.32
N GLN A 45 -1.24 -13.26 -13.96
CA GLN A 45 -0.31 -12.15 -13.82
C GLN A 45 -0.88 -10.84 -14.38
N ALA A 46 -1.57 -10.88 -15.53
CA ALA A 46 -2.24 -9.72 -16.10
C ALA A 46 -3.35 -9.18 -15.17
N LEU A 47 -4.15 -10.07 -14.58
CA LEU A 47 -5.20 -9.71 -13.62
C LEU A 47 -4.60 -9.06 -12.36
N LEU A 48 -3.50 -9.62 -11.85
CA LEU A 48 -2.78 -9.06 -10.72
C LEU A 48 -2.24 -7.65 -11.02
N THR A 49 -1.61 -7.45 -12.19
CA THR A 49 -1.11 -6.14 -12.63
C THR A 49 -2.26 -5.12 -12.73
N ARG A 50 -3.39 -5.52 -13.32
CA ARG A 50 -4.58 -4.67 -13.43
C ARG A 50 -5.09 -4.23 -12.05
N TYR A 51 -5.19 -5.15 -11.10
CA TYR A 51 -5.66 -4.84 -9.74
C TYR A 51 -4.69 -3.96 -8.97
N ASN A 52 -3.38 -4.20 -9.11
CA ASN A 52 -2.36 -3.33 -8.52
C ASN A 52 -2.43 -1.90 -9.10
N GLY A 53 -2.66 -1.75 -10.41
CA GLY A 53 -2.84 -0.45 -11.05
C GLY A 53 -4.10 0.29 -10.59
N MET A 54 -5.21 -0.43 -10.37
CA MET A 54 -6.42 0.15 -9.80
C MET A 54 -6.26 0.54 -8.33
N ALA A 55 -5.56 -0.28 -7.54
CA ALA A 55 -5.22 0.06 -6.16
C ALA A 55 -4.35 1.32 -6.07
N ALA A 56 -3.41 1.51 -7.00
CA ALA A 56 -2.58 2.71 -7.07
C ALA A 56 -3.37 3.99 -7.42
N LYS A 57 -4.52 3.85 -8.11
CA LYS A 57 -5.39 4.98 -8.49
C LYS A 57 -6.38 5.40 -7.40
N LYS A 58 -6.60 4.60 -6.35
CA LYS A 58 -7.38 5.07 -5.20
C LYS A 58 -6.57 6.14 -4.49
N PRO A 59 -7.13 7.34 -4.28
CA PRO A 59 -6.40 8.38 -3.59
C PRO A 59 -6.03 7.85 -2.20
N LEU A 60 -4.72 7.71 -1.94
CA LEU A 60 -4.24 7.43 -0.59
C LEU A 60 -4.94 8.38 0.38
N ASN A 61 -5.39 7.84 1.51
CA ASN A 61 -5.99 8.64 2.57
C ASN A 61 -5.07 9.84 2.86
N LYS A 62 -5.66 11.03 3.06
CA LYS A 62 -4.92 12.27 3.34
C LYS A 62 -3.86 12.07 4.43
N SER A 63 -4.18 11.31 5.47
CA SER A 63 -3.26 10.99 6.57
C SER A 63 -2.05 10.17 6.12
N LEU A 64 -2.26 9.12 5.30
CA LEU A 64 -1.17 8.32 4.76
C LEU A 64 -0.27 9.13 3.84
N ARG A 65 -0.85 9.99 2.99
CA ARG A 65 -0.07 10.91 2.14
C ARG A 65 0.79 11.83 2.99
N LEU A 66 0.23 12.36 4.08
CA LEU A 66 0.95 13.23 4.98
C LEU A 66 2.10 12.49 5.69
N ILE A 67 1.88 11.25 6.14
CA ILE A 67 2.93 10.42 6.74
C ILE A 67 4.10 10.23 5.77
N PHE A 68 3.85 9.81 4.52
CA PHE A 68 4.90 9.65 3.52
C PHE A 68 5.58 10.97 3.15
N SER A 69 4.82 12.07 3.09
CA SER A 69 5.37 13.40 2.82
C SER A 69 6.29 13.89 3.94
N LEU A 70 5.93 13.65 5.21
CA LEU A 70 6.77 14.02 6.35
C LEU A 70 8.03 13.14 6.41
N TRP A 71 7.94 11.87 6.02
CA TRP A 71 9.10 11.00 5.91
C TRP A 71 10.10 11.51 4.87
N GLY A 72 9.63 11.87 3.66
CA GLY A 72 10.52 12.45 2.64
C GLY A 72 11.15 13.77 3.07
N GLN A 73 10.44 14.58 3.87
CA GLN A 73 11.02 15.78 4.48
C GLN A 73 12.11 15.44 5.50
N LEU A 74 11.92 14.39 6.32
CA LEU A 74 12.94 13.94 7.26
C LEU A 74 14.19 13.47 6.52
N ALA A 75 14.01 12.74 5.42
CA ALA A 75 15.12 12.26 4.61
C ALA A 75 15.87 13.42 3.95
N SER A 76 15.13 14.39 3.40
CA SER A 76 15.71 15.62 2.85
C SER A 76 16.48 16.43 3.90
N ALA A 77 16.06 16.36 5.17
CA ALA A 77 16.74 16.97 6.30
C ALA A 77 17.89 16.11 6.89
N GLY A 78 18.18 14.94 6.31
CA GLY A 78 19.22 14.02 6.79
C GLY A 78 18.90 13.37 8.14
N LYS A 79 17.62 13.32 8.53
CA LYS A 79 17.17 12.80 9.83
C LYS A 79 16.81 11.31 9.79
N VAL A 80 16.70 10.72 8.60
CA VAL A 80 16.49 9.29 8.38
C VAL A 80 17.49 8.79 7.36
N ASP A 81 17.91 7.52 7.50
CA ASP A 81 18.92 6.92 6.64
C ASP A 81 18.41 6.62 5.22
N GLU A 82 17.09 6.41 5.06
CA GLU A 82 16.53 5.94 3.79
C GLU A 82 15.21 6.66 3.43
N ASP A 83 15.21 7.33 2.28
CA ASP A 83 14.00 7.89 1.65
C ASP A 83 13.25 6.82 0.84
N SER A 84 12.81 5.78 1.54
CA SER A 84 12.00 4.73 0.92
C SER A 84 10.68 4.53 1.64
N LYS A 85 9.68 4.19 0.84
CA LYS A 85 8.34 3.88 1.33
C LYS A 85 8.36 2.70 2.30
N GLU A 86 9.21 1.72 2.05
CA GLU A 86 9.38 0.54 2.88
C GLU A 86 10.02 0.90 4.23
N ALA A 87 11.04 1.77 4.25
CA ALA A 87 11.62 2.28 5.48
C ALA A 87 10.59 3.03 6.34
N CYS A 88 9.78 3.89 5.72
CA CYS A 88 8.67 4.58 6.40
C CYS A 88 7.65 3.59 6.99
N GLU A 89 7.21 2.60 6.20
CA GLU A 89 6.26 1.58 6.65
C GLU A 89 6.82 0.73 7.80
N ASN A 90 8.11 0.37 7.75
CA ASN A 90 8.80 -0.36 8.81
C ASN A 90 8.92 0.46 10.10
N TRP A 91 9.27 1.75 9.99
CA TRP A 91 9.28 2.65 11.14
C TRP A 91 7.88 2.80 11.74
N CYS A 92 6.85 3.02 10.93
CA CYS A 92 5.48 3.10 11.45
C CYS A 92 5.08 1.81 12.18
N LYS A 93 5.51 0.65 11.69
CA LYS A 93 5.19 -0.66 12.26
C LYS A 93 5.65 -0.84 13.71
N THR A 94 6.71 -0.14 14.13
CA THR A 94 7.20 -0.18 15.53
C THR A 94 6.28 0.58 16.49
N TYR A 95 5.45 1.49 15.99
CA TYR A 95 4.54 2.33 16.78
C TYR A 95 3.05 1.97 16.60
N THR A 96 2.77 0.97 15.78
CA THR A 96 1.43 0.42 15.51
C THR A 96 1.27 -1.02 16.00
N ASP A 97 2.12 -1.45 16.94
CA ASP A 97 2.11 -2.80 17.53
C ASP A 97 2.21 -3.92 16.46
N GLY A 98 3.01 -3.69 15.41
CA GLY A 98 3.15 -4.63 14.31
C GLY A 98 2.05 -4.53 13.24
N THR A 99 1.02 -3.71 13.46
CA THR A 99 -0.09 -3.51 12.53
C THR A 99 0.39 -2.78 11.28
N ASN A 100 -0.03 -3.28 10.12
CA ASN A 100 0.30 -2.67 8.84
C ASN A 100 -0.22 -1.22 8.76
N LEU A 101 0.61 -0.28 8.28
CA LEU A 101 0.31 1.15 8.23
C LEU A 101 -1.04 1.47 7.54
N TYR A 102 -1.42 0.76 6.47
CA TYR A 102 -2.70 0.99 5.79
C TYR A 102 -3.92 0.58 6.62
N LYS A 103 -3.74 -0.24 7.65
CA LYS A 103 -4.78 -0.73 8.55
C LYS A 103 -4.75 -0.08 9.92
N ALA A 104 -3.66 0.61 10.28
CA ALA A 104 -3.47 1.27 11.57
C ALA A 104 -4.05 2.71 11.57
N ASN A 105 -5.28 2.87 11.08
CA ASN A 105 -5.96 4.17 10.99
C ASN A 105 -6.01 4.92 12.32
N ASP A 106 -6.26 4.20 13.41
CA ASP A 106 -6.34 4.77 14.77
C ASP A 106 -4.98 5.35 15.24
N HIS A 107 -3.87 4.88 14.66
CA HIS A 107 -2.51 5.32 15.00
C HIS A 107 -2.02 6.46 14.11
N TRP A 108 -2.68 6.77 12.99
CA TRP A 108 -2.18 7.76 12.03
C TRP A 108 -1.98 9.14 12.64
N GLY A 109 -2.90 9.60 13.50
CA GLY A 109 -2.75 10.89 14.18
C GLY A 109 -1.49 10.95 15.05
N LYS A 110 -1.20 9.88 15.79
CA LYS A 110 0.00 9.75 16.62
C LYS A 110 1.27 9.74 15.77
N LEU A 111 1.29 8.94 14.69
CA LEU A 111 2.43 8.85 13.76
C LEU A 111 2.75 10.21 13.13
N ILE A 112 1.74 10.94 12.66
CA ILE A 112 1.89 12.28 12.08
C ILE A 112 2.51 13.24 13.09
N ASN A 113 2.02 13.25 14.33
CA ASN A 113 2.55 14.13 15.37
C ASN A 113 4.01 13.79 15.71
N MET A 114 4.37 12.51 15.78
CA MET A 114 5.75 12.09 16.02
C MET A 114 6.69 12.54 14.89
N LEU A 115 6.29 12.35 13.63
CA LEU A 115 7.09 12.78 12.48
C LEU A 115 7.26 14.31 12.44
N LYS A 116 6.21 15.07 12.74
CA LYS A 116 6.28 16.53 12.85
C LYS A 116 7.21 16.99 13.97
N GLN A 117 7.13 16.38 15.15
CA GLN A 117 8.02 16.69 16.26
C GLN A 117 9.47 16.37 15.91
N TRP A 118 9.72 15.27 15.21
CA TRP A 118 11.06 14.90 14.78
C TRP A 118 11.64 15.89 13.75
N LEU A 119 10.82 16.33 12.80
CA LEU A 119 11.20 17.40 11.86
C LEU A 119 11.55 18.70 12.58
N ALA A 120 10.74 19.07 13.57
CA ALA A 120 10.91 20.30 14.34
C ALA A 120 12.09 20.26 15.34
N ARG A 121 12.64 19.07 15.66
CA ARG A 121 13.85 19.00 16.48
C ARG A 121 15.00 19.58 15.68
N GLU A 122 15.49 20.76 16.06
CA GLU A 122 16.74 21.29 15.55
C GLU A 122 17.85 20.25 15.80
N VAL A 123 18.64 19.97 14.76
CA VAL A 123 19.88 19.20 14.97
C VAL A 123 20.75 20.13 15.83
N PRO A 124 21.23 19.69 17.02
CA PRO A 124 22.15 20.53 17.77
C PRO A 124 23.34 20.80 16.84
N ASN A 125 23.52 22.08 16.47
CA ASN A 125 24.70 22.52 15.74
C ASN A 125 25.91 22.12 16.58
N GLY A 126 26.68 21.17 16.07
CA GLY A 126 28.03 20.88 16.57
C GLY A 126 28.98 22.02 16.24
#